data_AF-A0A432JY83-F1
#
_entry.id   AF-A0A432JY83-F1
#
_cell.length_a   1.000
_cell.length_b   1.000
_cell.length_c   1.000
_cell.angle_alpha   90.00
_cell.angle_beta   90.00
_cell.angle_gamma   90.00
#
_symmetry.space_group_name_H-M   'P 1'
#
loop_
_entity.id
_entity.type
_entity.pdbx_description
1 polymer ?
#
loop_
_entity_poly.entity_id
_entity_poly.type
_entity_poly.pdbx_seq_one_letter_code
_entity_poly.pdbx_strand_id
1 'polypeptide(L)'
;MESFGEYIRHLRKDKGLNQTQLAAMLGLDMSAISKIENNKISFKENLLPKLAEIFKISFETLQEKYFSDKFAYEVYKNQVPETVFKVAEKKVKYFKATSAKQTNLEF
;
A
#
# COMPACT_ATOMS: atom_id res chain seq x y z
N MET A 1 2.92 1.29 15.14
CA MET A 1 3.16 1.84 13.79
C MET A 1 1.86 2.48 13.35
N GLU A 2 1.90 3.59 12.61
CA GLU A 2 0.68 4.17 12.01
C GLU A 2 0.12 3.23 10.94
N SER A 3 -1.20 3.22 10.74
CA SER A 3 -1.81 2.52 9.59
C SER A 3 -1.54 3.25 8.27
N PHE A 4 -1.79 2.61 7.14
CA PHE A 4 -1.67 3.29 5.85
C PHE A 4 -2.67 4.45 5.69
N GLY A 5 -3.87 4.33 6.27
CA GLY A 5 -4.86 5.40 6.31
C GLY A 5 -4.40 6.61 7.13
N GLU A 6 -3.80 6.38 8.30
CA GLU A 6 -3.22 7.42 9.14
C GLU A 6 -2.05 8.12 8.43
N TYR A 7 -1.21 7.34 7.74
CA TYR A 7 -0.13 7.88 6.93
C TYR A 7 -0.63 8.83 5.82
N ILE A 8 -1.69 8.46 5.10
CA ILE A 8 -2.34 9.34 4.10
C ILE A 8 -2.82 10.63 4.76
N ARG A 9 -3.42 10.54 5.96
CA ARG A 9 -3.90 11.71 6.72
C ARG A 9 -2.75 12.67 7.04
N HIS A 10 -1.59 12.13 7.44
CA HIS A 10 -0.39 12.93 7.71
C HIS A 10 0.10 13.63 6.44
N LEU A 11 0.32 12.89 5.35
CA LEU A 11 0.72 13.46 4.07
C LEU A 11 -0.22 14.58 3.59
N ARG A 12 -1.53 14.35 3.73
CA ARG A 12 -2.54 15.34 3.37
C ARG A 12 -2.40 16.62 4.17
N LYS A 13 -2.25 16.51 5.50
CA LYS A 13 -2.12 17.66 6.40
C LYS A 13 -0.81 18.40 6.18
N ASP A 14 0.29 17.69 5.97
CA ASP A 14 1.61 18.28 5.70
C ASP A 14 1.60 19.11 4.41
N LYS A 15 0.81 18.66 3.42
CA LYS A 15 0.57 19.41 2.19
C LYS A 15 -0.50 20.52 2.31
N GLY A 16 -1.09 20.71 3.48
CA GLY A 16 -2.12 21.72 3.74
C GLY A 16 -3.46 21.45 3.04
N LEU A 17 -3.73 20.20 2.65
CA LEU A 17 -4.94 19.83 1.92
C LEU A 17 -6.07 19.46 2.87
N ASN A 18 -7.30 19.83 2.53
CA ASN A 18 -8.50 19.26 3.14
C ASN A 18 -8.91 17.95 2.43
N GLN A 19 -9.84 17.19 3.04
CA GLN A 19 -10.25 15.88 2.51
C GLN A 19 -10.90 16.00 1.12
N THR A 20 -11.67 17.05 0.86
CA THR A 20 -12.30 17.31 -0.44
C THR A 20 -11.27 17.54 -1.55
N GLN A 21 -10.20 18.30 -1.25
CA GLN A 21 -9.12 18.55 -2.20
C GLN A 21 -8.37 17.26 -2.54
N LEU A 22 -7.99 16.46 -1.54
CA LEU A 22 -7.34 15.16 -1.80
C LEU A 22 -8.27 14.21 -2.57
N ALA A 23 -9.56 14.19 -2.22
CA ALA A 23 -10.57 13.39 -2.91
C ALA A 23 -10.64 13.75 -4.40
N ALA A 24 -10.76 15.04 -4.73
CA ALA A 24 -10.78 15.53 -6.10
C ALA A 24 -9.50 15.15 -6.85
N MET A 25 -8.33 15.30 -6.22
CA MET A 25 -7.05 14.91 -6.82
C MET A 25 -7.00 13.41 -7.10
N LEU A 26 -7.53 12.56 -6.23
CA LEU A 26 -7.54 11.11 -6.42
C LEU A 26 -8.68 10.61 -7.33
N GLY A 27 -9.70 11.42 -7.60
CA GLY A 27 -10.92 11.00 -8.30
C GLY A 27 -11.84 10.17 -7.40
N LEU A 28 -11.89 10.52 -6.11
CA LEU A 28 -12.71 9.90 -5.08
C LEU A 28 -13.69 10.94 -4.51
N ASP A 29 -14.65 10.48 -3.70
CA ASP A 29 -15.46 11.35 -2.88
C ASP A 29 -14.78 11.65 -1.52
N MET A 30 -15.18 12.75 -0.87
CA MET A 30 -14.64 13.14 0.43
C MET A 30 -14.92 12.09 1.52
N SER A 31 -16.08 11.42 1.47
CA SER A 31 -16.45 10.38 2.43
C SER A 31 -15.49 9.18 2.36
N ALA A 32 -15.05 8.81 1.16
CA ALA A 32 -14.08 7.75 0.92
C ALA A 32 -12.74 8.12 1.55
N ILE A 33 -12.23 9.35 1.34
CA ILE A 33 -11.00 9.82 2.00
C ILE A 33 -11.17 9.78 3.52
N SER A 34 -12.29 10.26 4.05
CA SER A 34 -12.54 10.21 5.49
C SER A 34 -12.57 8.78 6.04
N LYS A 35 -13.23 7.84 5.34
CA LYS A 35 -13.27 6.42 5.74
C LYS A 35 -11.89 5.77 5.66
N ILE A 36 -11.08 6.11 4.65
CA ILE A 36 -9.70 5.62 4.49
C ILE A 36 -8.85 6.11 5.66
N GLU A 37 -8.86 7.42 5.94
CA GLU A 37 -8.05 8.03 7.00
C GLU A 37 -8.43 7.58 8.42
N ASN A 38 -9.63 7.04 8.58
CA ASN A 38 -10.13 6.49 9.86
C ASN A 38 -10.18 4.96 9.86
N ASN A 39 -9.47 4.28 8.94
CA ASN A 39 -9.35 2.82 8.86
C ASN A 39 -10.70 2.08 8.74
N LYS A 40 -11.73 2.74 8.21
CA LYS A 40 -13.06 2.13 7.98
C LYS A 40 -13.12 1.37 6.66
N ILE A 41 -12.32 1.80 5.67
CA ILE A 41 -12.12 1.09 4.40
C ILE A 41 -10.63 1.15 4.03
N SER A 42 -10.15 0.13 3.33
CA SER A 42 -8.77 0.09 2.84
C SER A 42 -8.57 0.99 1.62
N PHE A 43 -7.36 1.54 1.48
CA PHE A 43 -6.96 2.27 0.28
C PHE A 43 -6.88 1.33 -0.94
N LYS A 44 -7.24 1.84 -2.12
CA LYS A 44 -7.20 1.05 -3.35
C LYS A 44 -5.79 1.07 -3.93
N GLU A 45 -5.23 -0.12 -4.14
CA GLU A 45 -3.86 -0.32 -4.64
C GLU A 45 -3.61 0.40 -5.98
N ASN A 46 -4.60 0.40 -6.88
CA ASN A 46 -4.50 1.05 -8.19
C ASN A 46 -4.36 2.58 -8.12
N LEU A 47 -4.62 3.20 -6.96
CA LEU A 47 -4.44 4.64 -6.75
C LEU A 47 -3.07 5.00 -6.17
N LEU A 48 -2.22 4.01 -5.84
CA LEU A 48 -0.88 4.25 -5.30
C LEU A 48 -0.01 5.10 -6.24
N PRO A 49 0.03 4.88 -7.57
CA PRO A 49 0.85 5.72 -8.45
C PRO A 49 0.43 7.20 -8.40
N LYS A 50 -0.87 7.44 -8.43
CA LYS A 50 -1.44 8.79 -8.35
C LYS A 50 -1.17 9.45 -7.00
N LEU A 51 -1.25 8.67 -5.91
CA LEU A 51 -0.93 9.14 -4.57
C LEU A 51 0.55 9.52 -4.45
N ALA A 52 1.45 8.74 -5.04
CA ALA A 52 2.89 9.03 -5.11
C ALA A 52 3.16 10.34 -5.87
N GLU A 53 2.51 10.56 -7.02
CA GLU A 53 2.60 11.81 -7.78
C GLU A 53 2.10 13.02 -6.98
N ILE A 54 0.93 12.90 -6.33
CA ILE A 54 0.36 13.98 -5.52
C ILE A 54 1.34 14.38 -4.43
N PHE A 55 1.91 13.43 -3.68
CA PHE A 55 2.77 13.75 -2.55
C PHE A 55 4.26 13.85 -2.88
N LYS A 56 4.65 13.64 -4.14
CA LYS A 56 6.06 13.61 -4.60
C LYS A 56 6.91 12.63 -3.79
N ILE A 57 6.36 11.44 -3.54
CA ILE A 57 7.02 10.35 -2.82
C ILE A 57 7.38 9.27 -3.84
N SER A 58 8.49 8.55 -3.63
CA SER A 58 8.81 7.40 -4.48
C SER A 58 7.70 6.35 -4.40
N PHE A 59 7.41 5.75 -5.55
CA PHE A 59 6.39 4.71 -5.64
C PHE A 59 6.77 3.50 -4.79
N GLU A 60 8.06 3.14 -4.74
CA GLU A 60 8.54 2.02 -3.94
C GLU A 60 8.26 2.22 -2.44
N THR A 61 8.56 3.41 -1.89
CA THR A 61 8.31 3.70 -0.46
C THR A 61 6.82 3.63 -0.13
N LEU A 62 5.96 4.08 -1.06
CA LEU A 62 4.52 4.03 -0.86
C LEU A 62 4.00 2.58 -0.93
N GLN A 63 4.53 1.77 -1.86
CA GLN A 63 4.22 0.34 -1.95
C GLN A 63 4.65 -0.40 -0.69
N GLU A 64 5.85 -0.15 -0.17
CA GLU A 64 6.34 -0.79 1.05
C GLU A 64 5.42 -0.52 2.23
N LYS A 65 5.03 0.74 2.46
CA LYS A 65 4.08 1.10 3.52
C LYS A 65 2.71 0.44 3.32
N TYR A 66 2.18 0.47 2.09
CA TYR A 66 0.88 -0.12 1.78
C TYR A 66 0.85 -1.63 2.03
N PHE A 67 1.82 -2.35 1.48
CA PHE A 67 1.88 -3.81 1.58
C PHE A 67 2.28 -4.28 2.97
N SER A 68 3.13 -3.54 3.69
CA SER A 68 3.44 -3.83 5.08
C SER A 68 2.18 -3.84 5.95
N ASP A 69 1.35 -2.81 5.85
CA ASP A 69 0.09 -2.71 6.59
C ASP A 69 -0.91 -3.80 6.16
N LYS A 70 -1.08 -4.01 4.85
CA LYS A 70 -1.95 -5.05 4.28
C LYS A 70 -1.56 -6.45 4.76
N PHE A 71 -0.28 -6.80 4.71
CA PHE A 71 0.18 -8.13 5.13
C PHE A 71 0.12 -8.30 6.64
N ALA A 72 0.49 -7.28 7.42
CA ALA A 72 0.35 -7.33 8.88
C ALA A 72 -1.10 -7.52 9.29
N TYR A 73 -2.03 -6.81 8.65
CA TYR A 73 -3.47 -6.96 8.89
C TYR A 73 -3.98 -8.36 8.57
N GLU A 74 -3.60 -8.94 7.42
CA GLU A 74 -3.99 -10.31 7.08
C GLU A 74 -3.44 -11.35 8.06
N VAL A 75 -2.19 -11.21 8.51
CA VAL A 75 -1.60 -12.10 9.51
C VAL A 75 -2.34 -11.98 10.85
N TYR A 76 -2.62 -10.75 11.29
CA TYR A 76 -3.37 -10.49 12.52
C TYR A 76 -4.80 -11.04 12.45
N LYS A 77 -5.54 -10.71 11.39
CA LYS A 77 -6.95 -11.12 11.20
C LYS A 77 -7.12 -12.63 11.18
N ASN A 78 -6.18 -13.34 10.56
CA ASN A 78 -6.24 -14.80 10.43
C ASN A 78 -5.50 -15.55 11.56
N GLN A 79 -5.00 -14.83 12.58
CA GLN A 79 -4.26 -15.40 13.72
C GLN A 79 -3.09 -16.28 13.29
N VAL A 80 -2.40 -15.88 12.22
CA VAL A 80 -1.28 -16.62 11.65
C VAL A 80 0.00 -16.32 12.47
N PRO A 81 0.84 -17.32 12.77
CA PRO A 81 2.12 -17.07 13.43
C PRO A 81 3.06 -16.18 12.59
N GLU A 82 3.83 -15.30 13.23
CA GLU A 82 4.79 -14.41 12.56
C GLU A 82 5.87 -15.15 11.75
N THR A 83 6.08 -16.44 12.00
CA THR A 83 6.97 -17.30 11.20
C THR A 83 6.59 -17.33 9.72
N VAL A 84 5.34 -17.00 9.37
CA VAL A 84 4.88 -16.85 7.98
C VAL A 84 5.71 -15.88 7.16
N PHE A 85 6.23 -14.80 7.77
CA PHE A 85 7.03 -13.80 7.03
C PHE A 85 8.33 -14.41 6.48
N LYS A 86 8.97 -15.30 7.24
CA LYS A 86 10.17 -16.04 6.78
C LYS A 86 9.84 -16.99 5.63
N VAL A 87 8.66 -17.63 5.68
CA VAL A 87 8.19 -18.53 4.61
C VAL A 87 7.86 -17.72 3.35
N ALA A 88 7.18 -16.59 3.49
CA ALA A 88 6.85 -15.69 2.40
C ALA A 88 8.12 -15.13 1.72
N GLU A 89 9.13 -14.71 2.48
CA GLU A 89 10.40 -14.24 1.94
C GLU A 89 11.08 -15.30 1.06
N LYS A 90 11.14 -16.56 1.53
CA LYS A 90 11.67 -17.68 0.73
C LYS A 90 10.85 -17.89 -0.54
N LYS A 91 9.52 -17.76 -0.47
CA LYS A 91 8.63 -17.91 -1.62
C LYS A 91 8.83 -16.79 -2.66
N VAL A 92 9.04 -15.55 -2.22
CA VAL A 92 9.37 -14.42 -3.11
C VAL A 92 10.70 -14.66 -3.83
N LYS A 93 11.73 -15.13 -3.13
CA LYS A 93 13.02 -15.49 -3.75
C LYS A 93 12.85 -16.60 -4.80
N TYR A 94 12.04 -17.61 -4.50
CA TYR A 94 11.70 -18.67 -5.46
C TYR A 94 11.03 -18.10 -6.72
N PHE A 95 10.00 -17.25 -6.58
CA PHE A 95 9.31 -16.64 -7.72
C PHE A 95 10.25 -15.81 -8.61
N LYS A 96 11.11 -14.99 -8.01
CA LYS A 96 12.12 -14.21 -8.75
C LYS A 96 13.06 -15.11 -9.55
N ALA A 97 13.51 -16.22 -8.96
CA ALA A 97 14.38 -17.17 -9.63
C ALA A 97 13.68 -17.94 -10.78
N THR A 98 12.39 -18.28 -10.63
CA THR A 98 11.65 -18.98 -11.69
C THR A 98 11.29 -18.06 -12.86
N SER A 99 10.87 -16.82 -12.58
CA SER A 99 10.54 -15.85 -13.63
C SER A 99 11.77 -15.47 -14.47
N ALA A 100 12.96 -15.43 -13.87
CA ALA A 100 14.22 -15.22 -14.59
C ALA A 100 14.63 -16.42 -15.47
N LYS A 101 14.20 -17.64 -15.15
CA LYS A 101 14.47 -18.83 -15.99
C LYS A 101 13.53 -18.88 -17.20
N GLN A 102 12.27 -18.52 -17.02
CA GLN A 102 11.26 -18.58 -18.08
C GLN A 102 11.50 -17.53 -19.18
N THR A 103 12.06 -16.37 -18.84
CA THR A 103 12.49 -15.34 -19.83
C THR A 103 13.70 -15.74 -20.67
N ASN A 104 14.47 -16.77 -20.26
CA ASN A 104 15.64 -17.27 -20.98
C ASN A 104 15.34 -18.49 -21.88
N LEU A 105 14.08 -18.93 -21.95
CA LEU A 105 13.63 -20.11 -22.69
C LEU A 105 12.76 -19.78 -23.91
N GLU A 106 12.49 -18.49 -24.17
CA GLU A 106 11.85 -18.03 -25.40
C GLU A 106 12.94 -17.48 -26.33
N PHE A 107 13.58 -18.39 -27.09
CA PHE A 107 14.40 -18.09 -28.26
C PHE A 107 13.92 -18.93 -29.43
#